data_AF-T0L175-F1
#
_entry.id   AF-T0L175-F1
#
_cell.length_a   1.000
_cell.length_b   1.000
_cell.length_c   1.000
_cell.angle_alpha   90.00
_cell.angle_beta   90.00
_cell.angle_gamma   90.00
#
_symmetry.space_group_name_H-M   'P 1'
#
loop_
_entity.id
_entity.type
_entity.pdbx_description
1 polymer ?
#
loop_
_entity_poly.entity_id
_entity_poly.type
_entity_poly.pdbx_seq_one_letter_code
_entity_poly.pdbx_strand_id
1 'polypeptide(L)'
;MDEGGIRELLELELANLETMHIEYACGTVKAVDTERREELNAGIRLKPRLIKFAILDGCRHADAVQSNEVEGTGSLCKIHAQDSVYFCQPTLSRLKIANLDLSIFRKQPPESFPMEALQHLEINDCHIHIASLGKFLKRATSLLSFRFRHHRRPSFCRRSFVSLLSGCKETLETLELSWRSSLSHYDFRGPMLFEEFTALKQLLVDPQALFVNYLGSTNLRPMLKHVLAPNLEVLMLEGVRERAHQHDSERDHLDQPATIGQTDEKFINDIISLKDEILPHLRYLFLCDCLSIEDLDGFYELAGTQNIRLALLDSQGGQSLPSVESLDSNWAEDASDLEK
;
A
#
# COMPACT_ATOMS: atom_id res chain seq x y z
N MET A 1 -22.44 -11.81 -7.42
CA MET A 1 -21.51 -12.32 -8.46
C MET A 1 -22.06 -13.60 -9.07
N ASP A 2 -22.01 -13.74 -10.39
CA ASP A 2 -22.28 -15.00 -11.11
C ASP A 2 -20.96 -15.65 -11.54
N GLU A 3 -20.48 -16.65 -10.79
CA GLU A 3 -19.17 -17.28 -11.06
C GLU A 3 -19.13 -18.03 -12.39
N GLY A 4 -20.27 -18.60 -12.78
CA GLY A 4 -20.43 -19.30 -14.05
C GLY A 4 -20.34 -18.30 -15.20
N GLY A 5 -21.11 -17.21 -15.11
CA GLY A 5 -21.10 -16.15 -16.12
C GLY A 5 -19.71 -15.52 -16.33
N ILE A 6 -18.92 -15.31 -15.28
CA ILE A 6 -17.54 -14.78 -15.42
C ILE A 6 -16.65 -15.75 -16.22
N ARG A 7 -16.75 -17.04 -15.93
CA ARG A 7 -15.95 -18.06 -16.63
C ARG A 7 -16.39 -18.23 -18.07
N GLU A 8 -17.69 -18.21 -18.33
CA GLU A 8 -18.25 -18.19 -19.68
C GLU A 8 -17.74 -16.96 -20.47
N LEU A 9 -17.71 -15.77 -19.86
CA LEU A 9 -17.11 -14.57 -20.47
C LEU A 9 -15.61 -14.75 -20.77
N LEU A 10 -14.89 -15.46 -19.90
CA LEU A 10 -13.47 -15.78 -20.09
C LEU A 10 -13.24 -16.92 -21.09
N GLU A 11 -14.24 -17.72 -21.41
CA GLU A 11 -14.21 -18.71 -22.49
C GLU A 11 -14.37 -18.04 -23.87
N LEU A 12 -15.22 -17.01 -23.97
CA LEU A 12 -15.49 -16.29 -25.23
C LEU A 12 -14.22 -15.77 -25.91
N GLU A 13 -14.15 -15.86 -27.24
CA GLU A 13 -13.02 -15.34 -28.03
C GLU A 13 -13.08 -13.81 -28.14
N LEU A 14 -12.73 -13.13 -27.05
CA LEU A 14 -12.67 -11.67 -26.96
C LEU A 14 -11.26 -11.18 -27.30
N ALA A 15 -10.86 -11.33 -28.57
CA ALA A 15 -9.49 -11.04 -29.04
C ALA A 15 -9.03 -9.59 -28.79
N ASN A 16 -9.97 -8.65 -28.66
CA ASN A 16 -9.72 -7.23 -28.41
C ASN A 16 -10.03 -6.78 -26.98
N LEU A 17 -10.24 -7.71 -26.03
CA LEU A 17 -10.53 -7.33 -24.66
C LEU A 17 -9.28 -6.78 -23.97
N GLU A 18 -9.29 -5.49 -23.65
CA GLU A 18 -8.17 -4.81 -23.01
C GLU A 18 -8.33 -4.64 -21.49
N THR A 19 -9.57 -4.56 -21.02
CA THR A 19 -9.90 -4.31 -19.62
C THR A 19 -11.01 -5.24 -19.17
N MET A 20 -10.86 -5.83 -18.00
CA MET A 20 -11.91 -6.59 -17.33
C MET A 20 -12.03 -6.16 -15.87
N HIS A 21 -13.25 -5.89 -15.44
CA HIS A 21 -13.59 -5.49 -14.07
C HIS A 21 -14.66 -6.44 -13.54
N ILE A 22 -14.36 -7.10 -12.44
CA ILE A 22 -15.25 -8.01 -11.72
C ILE A 22 -15.56 -7.37 -10.37
N GLU A 23 -16.82 -7.06 -10.15
CA GLU A 23 -17.31 -6.49 -8.89
C GLU A 23 -18.30 -7.44 -8.23
N TYR A 24 -18.06 -7.78 -6.96
CA TYR A 24 -18.99 -8.57 -6.16
C TYR A 24 -20.01 -7.62 -5.54
N ALA A 25 -21.21 -7.58 -6.11
CA ALA A 25 -22.34 -6.88 -5.52
C ALA A 25 -22.91 -7.66 -4.32
N CYS A 26 -23.32 -6.92 -3.28
CA CYS A 26 -24.01 -7.48 -2.12
C CYS A 26 -25.38 -8.07 -2.49
N GLY A 27 -25.66 -9.28 -2.00
CA GLY A 27 -27.00 -9.85 -2.00
C GLY A 27 -27.24 -11.08 -2.89
N THR A 28 -26.28 -11.55 -3.69
CA THR A 28 -26.31 -12.95 -4.22
C THR A 28 -24.98 -13.31 -4.91
N VAL A 29 -24.27 -14.29 -4.35
CA VAL A 29 -23.22 -15.02 -5.07
C VAL A 29 -23.85 -16.29 -5.61
N LYS A 30 -24.01 -16.39 -6.94
CA LYS A 30 -24.29 -17.67 -7.57
C LYS A 30 -22.98 -18.45 -7.65
N ALA A 31 -22.70 -19.16 -6.56
CA ALA A 31 -21.55 -20.05 -6.49
C ALA A 31 -21.77 -21.21 -7.47
N VAL A 32 -20.70 -21.59 -8.13
CA VAL A 32 -20.64 -22.81 -8.93
C VAL A 32 -19.90 -23.86 -8.09
N ASP A 33 -20.31 -25.12 -8.13
CA ASP A 33 -19.58 -26.16 -7.43
C ASP A 33 -18.16 -26.36 -8.02
N THR A 34 -17.30 -27.08 -7.30
CA THR A 34 -15.90 -27.25 -7.69
C THR A 34 -15.75 -27.95 -9.04
N GLU A 35 -16.54 -28.99 -9.30
CA GLU A 35 -16.46 -29.79 -10.53
C GLU A 35 -16.85 -28.93 -11.74
N ARG A 36 -17.97 -28.22 -11.65
CA ARG A 36 -18.42 -27.31 -12.70
C ARG A 36 -17.48 -26.12 -12.90
N ARG A 37 -16.80 -25.62 -11.85
CA ARG A 37 -15.74 -24.61 -12.01
C ARG A 37 -14.55 -25.15 -12.79
N GLU A 38 -14.13 -26.38 -12.53
CA GLU A 38 -13.03 -27.03 -13.24
C GLU A 38 -13.37 -27.26 -14.71
N GLU A 39 -14.59 -27.71 -15.00
CA GLU A 39 -15.10 -27.82 -16.37
C GLU A 39 -15.07 -26.47 -17.11
N LEU A 40 -15.62 -25.42 -16.50
CA LEU A 40 -15.65 -24.09 -17.10
C LEU A 40 -14.24 -23.51 -17.27
N ASN A 41 -13.33 -23.78 -16.33
CA ASN A 41 -11.94 -23.36 -16.42
C ASN A 41 -11.19 -24.02 -17.58
N ALA A 42 -11.52 -25.26 -17.95
CA ALA A 42 -10.90 -25.94 -19.07
C ALA A 42 -11.15 -25.23 -20.42
N GLY A 43 -12.25 -24.48 -20.53
CA GLY A 43 -12.58 -23.66 -21.69
C GLY A 43 -11.90 -22.28 -21.71
N ILE A 44 -11.37 -21.81 -20.57
CA ILE A 44 -10.80 -20.46 -20.48
C ILE A 44 -9.55 -20.33 -21.35
N ARG A 45 -9.58 -19.34 -22.25
CA ARG A 45 -8.46 -18.99 -23.11
C ARG A 45 -7.75 -17.75 -22.59
N LEU A 46 -6.42 -17.72 -22.75
CA LEU A 46 -5.64 -16.51 -22.54
C LEU A 46 -6.16 -15.38 -23.44
N LYS A 47 -6.28 -14.18 -22.87
CA LYS A 47 -6.71 -12.97 -23.57
C LYS A 47 -5.45 -12.20 -23.98
N PRO A 48 -5.01 -12.26 -25.25
CA PRO A 48 -3.71 -11.76 -25.67
C PRO A 48 -3.59 -10.23 -25.60
N ARG A 49 -4.70 -9.51 -25.34
CA ARG A 49 -4.73 -8.05 -25.22
C ARG A 49 -5.20 -7.58 -23.85
N LEU A 50 -5.44 -8.47 -22.88
CA LEU A 50 -5.91 -8.03 -21.57
C LEU A 50 -4.77 -7.35 -20.82
N ILE A 51 -4.91 -6.03 -20.65
CA ILE A 51 -3.90 -5.13 -20.09
C ILE A 51 -4.27 -4.75 -18.65
N LYS A 52 -5.56 -4.60 -18.37
CA LYS A 52 -6.08 -4.16 -17.06
C LYS A 52 -7.06 -5.17 -16.51
N PHE A 53 -6.87 -5.55 -15.25
CA PHE A 53 -7.75 -6.47 -14.56
C PHE A 53 -8.01 -6.00 -13.13
N ALA A 54 -9.27 -6.01 -12.74
CA ALA A 54 -9.67 -5.61 -11.40
C ALA A 54 -10.72 -6.57 -10.84
N ILE A 55 -10.49 -7.05 -9.63
CA ILE A 55 -11.44 -7.88 -8.86
C ILE A 55 -11.68 -7.20 -7.51
N LEU A 56 -12.90 -6.73 -7.29
CA LEU A 56 -13.27 -5.98 -6.08
C LEU A 56 -14.50 -6.59 -5.43
N ASP A 57 -14.46 -6.84 -4.13
CA ASP A 57 -15.70 -7.02 -3.37
C ASP A 57 -16.28 -5.66 -2.97
N GLY A 58 -17.43 -5.32 -3.55
CA GLY A 58 -18.14 -4.06 -3.34
C GLY A 58 -18.93 -4.04 -2.02
N CYS A 59 -19.03 -5.18 -1.33
CA CYS A 59 -19.59 -5.24 0.01
C CYS A 59 -18.66 -4.58 1.03
N ARG A 60 -18.83 -3.27 1.23
CA ARG A 60 -18.31 -2.60 2.42
C ARG A 60 -19.08 -3.13 3.64
N HIS A 61 -18.52 -4.12 4.34
CA HIS A 61 -19.00 -4.46 5.68
C HIS A 61 -18.54 -3.33 6.61
N ALA A 62 -19.34 -2.26 6.65
CA ALA A 62 -19.07 -1.03 7.41
C ALA A 62 -18.97 -1.24 8.94
N ASP A 63 -19.25 -2.44 9.44
CA ASP A 63 -19.48 -2.68 10.87
C ASP A 63 -18.35 -3.45 11.59
N ALA A 64 -17.25 -3.82 10.91
CA ALA A 64 -16.17 -4.59 11.56
C ALA A 64 -15.22 -3.76 12.43
N VAL A 65 -15.49 -2.46 12.64
CA VAL A 65 -14.59 -1.53 13.34
C VAL A 65 -14.82 -1.50 14.87
N GLN A 66 -15.81 -2.22 15.42
CA GLN A 66 -16.14 -2.11 16.86
C GLN A 66 -16.15 -3.40 17.69
N SER A 67 -15.94 -4.59 17.12
CA SER A 67 -15.87 -5.82 17.94
C SER A 67 -14.42 -6.16 18.30
N ASN A 68 -14.02 -5.77 19.51
CA ASN A 68 -12.75 -6.15 20.16
C ASN A 68 -12.64 -7.64 20.54
N GLU A 69 -13.45 -8.53 19.96
CA GLU A 69 -13.42 -9.95 20.27
C GLU A 69 -13.55 -10.80 19.01
N VAL A 70 -12.59 -11.73 18.89
CA VAL A 70 -12.46 -12.78 17.87
C VAL A 70 -12.01 -12.25 16.50
N GLU A 71 -11.08 -12.97 15.89
CA GLU A 71 -10.65 -12.90 14.48
C GLU A 71 -11.84 -13.18 13.53
N GLY A 72 -12.90 -12.39 13.64
CA GLY A 72 -14.00 -12.38 12.71
C GLY A 72 -13.45 -11.93 11.38
N THR A 73 -13.19 -12.88 10.50
CA THR A 73 -13.10 -12.65 9.07
C THR A 73 -14.46 -12.11 8.61
N GLY A 74 -14.75 -10.84 8.94
CA GLY A 74 -15.89 -10.09 8.42
C GLY A 74 -15.90 -10.29 6.91
N SER A 75 -17.04 -10.81 6.43
CA SER A 75 -17.29 -11.57 5.20
C SER A 75 -16.51 -11.08 3.96
N LEU A 76 -15.21 -11.33 3.91
CA LEU A 76 -14.42 -11.17 2.69
C LEU A 76 -14.91 -12.18 1.68
N CYS A 77 -14.99 -11.78 0.42
CA CYS A 77 -15.23 -12.75 -0.63
C CYS A 77 -14.08 -13.75 -0.71
N LYS A 78 -14.41 -15.04 -0.56
CA LYS A 78 -13.43 -16.12 -0.62
C LYS A 78 -13.11 -16.44 -2.07
N ILE A 79 -11.84 -16.30 -2.41
CA ILE A 79 -11.30 -16.80 -3.67
C ILE A 79 -10.98 -18.29 -3.50
N HIS A 80 -11.28 -19.07 -4.54
CA HIS A 80 -11.02 -20.50 -4.61
C HIS A 80 -9.70 -20.77 -5.36
N ALA A 81 -9.16 -21.98 -5.19
CA ALA A 81 -7.93 -22.38 -5.87
C ALA A 81 -8.08 -22.28 -7.41
N GLN A 82 -9.24 -22.69 -7.91
CA GLN A 82 -9.62 -22.66 -9.32
C GLN A 82 -9.69 -21.24 -9.91
N ASP A 83 -9.76 -20.19 -9.09
CA ASP A 83 -9.75 -18.81 -9.56
C ASP A 83 -8.36 -18.30 -9.97
N SER A 84 -7.31 -19.14 -9.85
CA SER A 84 -5.95 -18.83 -10.32
C SER A 84 -5.92 -18.42 -11.81
N VAL A 85 -6.84 -18.95 -12.60
CA VAL A 85 -7.01 -18.65 -14.04
C VAL A 85 -7.16 -17.16 -14.34
N TYR A 86 -7.74 -16.40 -13.40
CA TYR A 86 -7.89 -14.95 -13.52
C TYR A 86 -6.56 -14.21 -13.52
N PHE A 87 -5.53 -14.80 -12.91
CA PHE A 87 -4.20 -14.22 -12.75
C PHE A 87 -3.17 -14.82 -13.73
N CYS A 88 -3.58 -15.74 -14.60
CA CYS A 88 -2.67 -16.41 -15.55
C CYS A 88 -2.47 -15.62 -16.86
N GLN A 89 -2.82 -14.34 -16.91
CA GLN A 89 -2.80 -13.52 -18.13
C GLN A 89 -1.43 -12.81 -18.27
N PRO A 90 -0.54 -13.24 -19.19
CA PRO A 90 0.84 -12.76 -19.25
C PRO A 90 0.98 -11.30 -19.72
N THR A 91 -0.06 -10.74 -20.36
CA THR A 91 -0.06 -9.36 -20.86
C THR A 91 -0.52 -8.34 -19.82
N LEU A 92 -0.87 -8.80 -18.62
CA LEU A 92 -1.46 -7.95 -17.60
C LEU A 92 -0.46 -6.92 -17.09
N SER A 93 -0.73 -5.65 -17.37
CA SER A 93 0.11 -4.52 -16.93
C SER A 93 -0.44 -3.83 -15.68
N ARG A 94 -1.74 -3.97 -15.40
CA ARG A 94 -2.41 -3.33 -14.25
C ARG A 94 -3.33 -4.32 -13.57
N LEU A 95 -3.08 -4.57 -12.29
CA LEU A 95 -3.89 -5.46 -11.45
C LEU A 95 -4.37 -4.73 -10.21
N LYS A 96 -5.69 -4.75 -9.97
CA LYS A 96 -6.29 -4.24 -8.74
C LYS A 96 -7.11 -5.33 -8.06
N ILE A 97 -6.87 -5.53 -6.77
CA ILE A 97 -7.56 -6.52 -5.96
C ILE A 97 -8.03 -5.86 -4.67
N ALA A 98 -9.30 -5.99 -4.31
CA ALA A 98 -9.80 -5.42 -3.07
C ALA A 98 -10.82 -6.32 -2.35
N ASN A 99 -10.74 -6.35 -1.02
CA ASN A 99 -11.71 -7.00 -0.13
C ASN A 99 -11.88 -8.52 -0.36
N LEU A 100 -10.79 -9.22 -0.72
CA LEU A 100 -10.80 -10.66 -1.00
C LEU A 100 -10.01 -11.47 0.03
N ASP A 101 -10.39 -12.72 0.25
CA ASP A 101 -9.55 -13.71 0.93
C ASP A 101 -8.74 -14.51 -0.10
N LEU A 102 -7.42 -14.25 -0.12
CA LEU A 102 -6.42 -14.85 -1.00
C LEU A 102 -5.57 -15.93 -0.29
N SER A 103 -5.95 -16.35 0.92
CA SER A 103 -5.20 -17.33 1.71
C SER A 103 -5.12 -18.70 1.03
N ILE A 104 -6.08 -19.02 0.15
CA ILE A 104 -6.12 -20.29 -0.58
C ILE A 104 -4.86 -20.52 -1.41
N PHE A 105 -4.28 -19.45 -1.98
CA PHE A 105 -3.09 -19.54 -2.83
C PHE A 105 -1.83 -19.93 -2.08
N ARG A 106 -1.80 -19.84 -0.74
CA ARG A 106 -0.71 -20.38 0.08
C ARG A 106 -0.58 -21.89 -0.08
N LYS A 107 -1.69 -22.61 -0.26
CA LYS A 107 -1.73 -24.08 -0.31
C LYS A 107 -1.47 -24.64 -1.71
N GLN A 108 -1.45 -23.78 -2.72
CA GLN A 108 -1.18 -24.18 -4.11
C GLN A 108 0.31 -24.45 -4.34
N PRO A 109 0.66 -25.17 -5.43
CA PRO A 109 2.03 -25.30 -5.87
C PRO A 109 2.74 -23.94 -5.93
N PRO A 110 4.05 -23.86 -5.67
CA PRO A 110 4.79 -22.60 -5.52
C PRO A 110 4.94 -21.80 -6.83
N GLU A 111 4.39 -22.29 -7.94
CA GLU A 111 4.39 -21.59 -9.23
C GLU A 111 3.80 -20.20 -9.09
N SER A 112 4.54 -19.22 -9.62
CA SER A 112 4.15 -17.81 -9.59
C SER A 112 3.37 -17.45 -10.84
N PHE A 113 2.44 -16.50 -10.70
CA PHE A 113 1.68 -15.98 -11.83
C PHE A 113 2.61 -15.28 -12.84
N PRO A 114 2.30 -15.34 -14.15
CA PRO A 114 3.13 -14.75 -15.21
C PRO A 114 2.99 -13.22 -15.24
N MET A 115 3.56 -12.56 -14.24
CA MET A 115 3.40 -11.12 -13.98
C MET A 115 4.54 -10.27 -14.55
N GLU A 116 5.32 -10.77 -15.51
CA GLU A 116 6.45 -10.02 -16.09
C GLU A 116 6.07 -8.67 -16.67
N ALA A 117 4.89 -8.56 -17.28
CA ALA A 117 4.38 -7.32 -17.86
C ALA A 117 3.73 -6.38 -16.83
N LEU A 118 3.58 -6.81 -15.57
CA LEU A 118 2.86 -6.06 -14.55
C LEU A 118 3.64 -4.80 -14.17
N GLN A 119 3.03 -3.65 -14.41
CA GLN A 119 3.57 -2.32 -14.11
C GLN A 119 2.90 -1.70 -12.89
N HIS A 120 1.63 -2.01 -12.63
CA HIS A 120 0.89 -1.45 -11.50
C HIS A 120 0.12 -2.54 -10.75
N LEU A 121 0.35 -2.63 -9.44
CA LEU A 121 -0.35 -3.55 -8.56
C LEU A 121 -1.00 -2.76 -7.41
N GLU A 122 -2.28 -2.99 -7.18
CA GLU A 122 -3.03 -2.44 -6.06
C GLU A 122 -3.71 -3.59 -5.30
N ILE A 123 -3.42 -3.72 -4.01
CA ILE A 123 -4.04 -4.69 -3.11
C ILE A 123 -4.60 -3.92 -1.91
N ASN A 124 -5.92 -3.95 -1.75
CA ASN A 124 -6.62 -3.25 -0.67
C ASN A 124 -7.41 -4.22 0.20
N ASP A 125 -7.19 -4.21 1.52
CA ASP A 125 -8.03 -4.91 2.51
C ASP A 125 -8.25 -6.41 2.25
N CYS A 126 -7.29 -7.06 1.59
CA CYS A 126 -7.35 -8.48 1.28
C CYS A 126 -6.70 -9.33 2.38
N HIS A 127 -7.37 -10.40 2.84
CA HIS A 127 -6.70 -11.40 3.67
C HIS A 127 -5.67 -12.17 2.83
N ILE A 128 -4.39 -11.84 2.99
CA ILE A 128 -3.30 -12.37 2.16
C ILE A 128 -2.11 -12.83 3.01
N HIS A 129 -1.66 -14.06 2.75
CA HIS A 129 -0.44 -14.62 3.33
C HIS A 129 0.78 -14.27 2.47
N ILE A 130 1.99 -14.16 3.05
CA ILE A 130 3.22 -13.81 2.31
C ILE A 130 3.50 -14.74 1.11
N ALA A 131 3.21 -16.03 1.25
CA ALA A 131 3.35 -17.00 0.16
C ALA A 131 2.37 -16.73 -0.99
N SER A 132 1.13 -16.31 -0.68
CA SER A 132 0.16 -15.87 -1.70
C SER A 132 0.64 -14.60 -2.39
N LEU A 133 1.12 -13.61 -1.62
CA LEU A 133 1.66 -12.37 -2.18
C LEU A 133 2.88 -12.63 -3.08
N GLY A 134 3.74 -13.57 -2.70
CA GLY A 134 4.89 -13.99 -3.50
C GLY A 134 4.52 -14.53 -4.88
N LYS A 135 3.33 -15.13 -5.05
CA LYS A 135 2.86 -15.58 -6.38
C LYS A 135 2.63 -14.42 -7.34
N PHE A 136 2.26 -13.24 -6.85
CA PHE A 136 2.08 -12.04 -7.68
C PHE A 136 3.42 -11.34 -7.92
N LEU A 137 4.24 -11.17 -6.87
CA LEU A 137 5.42 -10.30 -6.92
C LEU A 137 6.68 -10.98 -7.49
N LYS A 138 6.86 -12.29 -7.34
CA LYS A 138 8.14 -12.96 -7.66
C LYS A 138 8.54 -12.82 -9.14
N ARG A 139 7.58 -12.70 -10.06
CA ARG A 139 7.81 -12.52 -11.50
C ARG A 139 7.51 -11.09 -11.98
N ALA A 140 7.11 -10.18 -11.08
CA ALA A 140 6.73 -8.80 -11.43
C ALA A 140 7.96 -7.88 -11.57
N THR A 141 8.89 -8.21 -12.47
CA THR A 141 10.16 -7.48 -12.63
C THR A 141 10.00 -6.10 -13.24
N SER A 142 8.89 -5.84 -13.94
CA SER A 142 8.59 -4.54 -14.58
C SER A 142 7.71 -3.63 -13.73
N LEU A 143 7.52 -3.96 -12.45
CA LEU A 143 6.59 -3.26 -11.56
C LEU A 143 7.08 -1.83 -11.28
N LEU A 144 6.31 -0.84 -11.73
CA LEU A 144 6.59 0.59 -11.53
C LEU A 144 5.92 1.12 -10.27
N SER A 145 4.73 0.61 -9.93
CA SER A 145 3.95 1.08 -8.79
C SER A 145 3.30 -0.08 -8.04
N PHE A 146 3.48 -0.08 -6.71
CA PHE A 146 2.82 -1.01 -5.82
C PHE A 146 2.10 -0.26 -4.70
N ARG A 147 0.78 -0.46 -4.61
CA ARG A 147 -0.06 0.03 -3.53
C ARG A 147 -0.56 -1.14 -2.71
N PHE A 148 -0.25 -1.13 -1.42
CA PHE A 148 -0.65 -2.14 -0.47
C PHE A 148 -1.32 -1.46 0.72
N ARG A 149 -2.64 -1.32 0.65
CA ARG A 149 -3.48 -0.67 1.67
C ARG A 149 -4.20 -1.72 2.49
N HIS A 150 -4.14 -1.64 3.80
CA HIS A 150 -4.71 -2.68 4.64
C HIS A 150 -5.16 -2.15 6.00
N HIS A 151 -6.44 -2.33 6.31
CA HIS A 151 -7.04 -1.97 7.60
C HIS A 151 -6.97 -3.09 8.65
N ARG A 152 -6.40 -4.25 8.30
CA ARG A 152 -6.22 -5.39 9.23
C ARG A 152 -4.74 -5.65 9.47
N ARG A 153 -4.41 -6.44 10.49
CA ARG A 153 -3.03 -6.86 10.72
C ARG A 153 -2.53 -7.79 9.60
N PRO A 154 -1.46 -7.44 8.84
CA PRO A 154 -0.87 -8.36 7.88
C PRO A 154 -0.24 -9.56 8.62
N SER A 155 -0.41 -10.77 8.07
CA SER A 155 0.02 -12.02 8.70
C SER A 155 1.50 -12.37 8.42
N PHE A 156 2.35 -11.38 8.13
CA PHE A 156 3.71 -11.62 7.64
C PHE A 156 4.77 -10.64 8.18
N CYS A 157 6.02 -11.11 8.22
CA CYS A 157 7.18 -10.34 8.67
C CYS A 157 7.59 -9.29 7.62
N ARG A 158 7.99 -8.09 8.08
CA ARG A 158 8.43 -6.95 7.25
C ARG A 158 9.64 -7.27 6.38
N ARG A 159 10.68 -7.92 6.95
CA ARG A 159 11.88 -8.29 6.20
C ARG A 159 11.54 -9.23 5.04
N SER A 160 10.59 -10.14 5.28
CA SER A 160 10.09 -11.03 4.23
C SER A 160 9.34 -10.27 3.14
N PHE A 161 8.61 -9.22 3.49
CA PHE A 161 7.91 -8.37 2.52
C PHE A 161 8.89 -7.65 1.58
N VAL A 162 9.90 -6.96 2.11
CA VAL A 162 10.91 -6.27 1.29
C VAL A 162 11.63 -7.26 0.37
N SER A 163 11.95 -8.45 0.87
CA SER A 163 12.56 -9.51 0.06
C SER A 163 11.69 -9.93 -1.13
N LEU A 164 10.36 -9.84 -1.06
CA LEU A 164 9.48 -10.13 -2.20
C LEU A 164 9.59 -9.10 -3.32
N LEU A 165 9.93 -7.86 -2.97
CA LEU A 165 10.08 -6.75 -3.91
C LEU A 165 11.48 -6.69 -4.56
N SER A 166 12.41 -7.56 -4.14
CA SER A 166 13.79 -7.58 -4.66
C SER A 166 13.87 -7.73 -6.18
N GLY A 167 12.91 -8.41 -6.81
CA GLY A 167 12.83 -8.59 -8.26
C GLY A 167 12.48 -7.31 -9.04
N CYS A 168 11.95 -6.28 -8.38
CA CYS A 168 11.58 -5.01 -9.01
C CYS A 168 12.31 -3.80 -8.41
N LYS A 169 13.39 -3.99 -7.67
CA LYS A 169 14.12 -2.88 -7.02
C LYS A 169 14.68 -1.83 -7.99
N GLU A 170 14.93 -2.23 -9.24
CA GLU A 170 15.43 -1.37 -10.33
C GLU A 170 14.32 -0.72 -11.17
N THR A 171 13.06 -1.07 -10.93
CA THR A 171 11.91 -0.60 -11.71
C THR A 171 10.83 0.07 -10.87
N LEU A 172 10.72 -0.29 -9.58
CA LEU A 172 9.70 0.22 -8.67
C LEU A 172 9.96 1.69 -8.33
N GLU A 173 9.13 2.58 -8.88
CA GLU A 173 9.23 4.03 -8.69
C GLU A 173 8.35 4.53 -7.54
N THR A 174 7.21 3.87 -7.31
CA THR A 174 6.22 4.27 -6.30
C THR A 174 5.83 3.09 -5.41
N LEU A 175 6.02 3.24 -4.10
CA LEU A 175 5.59 2.27 -3.09
C LEU A 175 4.69 2.92 -2.06
N GLU A 176 3.48 2.40 -1.92
CA GLU A 176 2.52 2.86 -0.93
C GLU A 176 2.18 1.72 0.04
N LEU A 177 2.55 1.89 1.31
CA LEU A 177 2.30 0.96 2.40
C LEU A 177 1.42 1.65 3.44
N SER A 178 0.10 1.58 3.23
CA SER A 178 -0.86 2.13 4.19
C SER A 178 -1.41 1.02 5.08
N TRP A 179 -1.12 1.10 6.38
CA TRP A 179 -1.48 0.07 7.37
C TRP A 179 -2.23 0.67 8.56
N ARG A 180 -3.47 1.09 8.31
CA ARG A 180 -4.33 1.59 9.37
C ARG A 180 -4.89 0.44 10.22
N SER A 181 -4.15 -0.08 11.20
CA SER A 181 -4.77 -0.88 12.27
C SER A 181 -3.99 -0.88 13.58
N SER A 182 -4.64 -0.32 14.61
CA SER A 182 -4.45 -0.52 16.06
C SER A 182 -3.06 -0.96 16.54
N LEU A 183 -2.29 0.03 17.00
CA LEU A 183 -1.57 0.01 18.28
C LEU A 183 -1.61 -1.36 18.99
N SER A 184 -0.57 -2.19 18.84
CA SER A 184 0.12 -2.85 19.97
C SER A 184 0.97 -4.07 19.64
N HIS A 185 0.72 -4.87 18.58
CA HIS A 185 1.26 -6.24 18.59
C HIS A 185 1.81 -6.82 17.30
N TYR A 186 2.37 -6.04 16.40
CA TYR A 186 3.00 -6.67 15.25
C TYR A 186 4.27 -7.46 15.65
N ASP A 187 4.43 -8.67 15.09
CA ASP A 187 5.65 -9.48 15.22
C ASP A 187 6.71 -8.91 14.27
N PHE A 188 7.35 -7.82 14.69
CA PHE A 188 8.28 -7.04 13.90
C PHE A 188 9.71 -7.60 14.01
N ARG A 189 10.02 -8.62 13.20
CA ARG A 189 11.40 -9.11 13.07
C ARG A 189 12.16 -8.35 11.98
N GLY A 190 12.88 -7.31 12.37
CA GLY A 190 13.81 -6.58 11.49
C GLY A 190 13.23 -5.34 10.79
N PRO A 191 14.08 -4.37 10.43
CA PRO A 191 13.66 -3.17 9.71
C PRO A 191 13.31 -3.50 8.25
N MET A 192 12.59 -2.59 7.59
CA MET A 192 12.49 -2.60 6.13
C MET A 192 13.69 -1.85 5.55
N LEU A 193 14.43 -2.48 4.64
CA LEU A 193 15.65 -1.92 4.08
C LEU A 193 15.42 -1.59 2.60
N PHE A 194 15.33 -0.29 2.28
CA PHE A 194 15.07 0.19 0.92
C PHE A 194 16.31 0.77 0.23
N GLU A 195 17.50 0.67 0.83
CA GLU A 195 18.76 1.21 0.29
C GLU A 195 19.11 0.73 -1.13
N GLU A 196 18.69 -0.50 -1.48
CA GLU A 196 18.94 -1.07 -2.82
C GLU A 196 17.87 -0.70 -3.86
N PHE A 197 16.81 0.03 -3.49
CA PHE A 197 15.70 0.40 -4.38
C PHE A 197 16.00 1.73 -5.07
N THR A 198 16.97 1.71 -5.98
CA THR A 198 17.49 2.92 -6.63
C THR A 198 16.49 3.58 -7.58
N ALA A 199 15.46 2.88 -8.04
CA ALA A 199 14.40 3.47 -8.86
C ALA A 199 13.30 4.16 -8.02
N LEU A 200 13.25 3.92 -6.71
CA LEU A 200 12.15 4.37 -5.86
C LEU A 200 12.23 5.88 -5.62
N LYS A 201 11.24 6.61 -6.16
CA LYS A 201 11.10 8.07 -6.06
C LYS A 201 10.04 8.49 -5.05
N GLN A 202 9.03 7.65 -4.81
CA GLN A 202 7.92 7.95 -3.91
C GLN A 202 7.68 6.81 -2.92
N LEU A 203 7.61 7.14 -1.64
CA LEU A 203 7.33 6.20 -0.56
C LEU A 203 6.27 6.77 0.39
N LEU A 204 5.14 6.09 0.51
CA LEU A 204 4.20 6.28 1.60
C LEU A 204 4.36 5.11 2.58
N VAL A 205 4.60 5.43 3.85
CA VAL A 205 4.83 4.41 4.88
C VAL A 205 4.54 4.94 6.28
N ASP A 206 4.12 4.07 7.18
CA ASP A 206 4.13 4.33 8.62
C ASP A 206 5.58 4.27 9.14
N PRO A 207 6.13 5.33 9.81
CA PRO A 207 7.47 5.29 10.39
C PRO A 207 7.73 4.05 11.24
N GLN A 208 6.73 3.58 11.97
CA GLN A 208 6.84 2.36 12.77
C GLN A 208 7.19 1.17 11.89
N ALA A 209 6.59 1.05 10.71
CA ALA A 209 6.85 -0.01 9.74
C ALA A 209 8.32 -0.08 9.30
N LEU A 210 9.04 1.04 9.28
CA LEU A 210 10.45 1.07 8.89
C LEU A 210 11.38 0.47 9.95
N PHE A 211 11.12 0.71 11.25
CA PHE A 211 12.08 0.40 12.33
C PHE A 211 11.62 -0.68 13.31
N VAL A 212 12.56 -1.50 13.79
CA VAL A 212 12.38 -2.36 14.96
C VAL A 212 12.56 -1.47 16.19
N ASN A 213 11.52 -1.26 16.99
CA ASN A 213 11.55 -0.40 18.19
C ASN A 213 11.61 1.12 17.94
N TYR A 214 10.87 1.60 16.94
CA TYR A 214 10.70 3.03 16.70
C TYR A 214 10.38 3.84 17.98
N LEU A 215 9.45 3.34 18.81
CA LEU A 215 9.03 4.01 20.05
C LEU A 215 10.02 3.88 21.23
N GLY A 216 11.07 3.06 21.09
CA GLY A 216 11.94 2.63 22.18
C GLY A 216 13.19 3.47 22.42
N SER A 217 13.22 4.76 22.04
CA SER A 217 14.33 5.70 22.27
C SER A 217 15.64 5.44 21.50
N THR A 218 15.63 4.59 20.48
CA THR A 218 16.85 4.27 19.71
C THR A 218 17.29 5.48 18.86
N ASN A 219 18.60 5.73 18.73
CA ASN A 219 19.10 6.70 17.76
C ASN A 219 18.83 6.16 16.35
N LEU A 220 17.80 6.67 15.68
CA LEU A 220 17.35 6.20 14.35
C LEU A 220 18.28 6.66 13.23
N ARG A 221 19.01 7.77 13.44
CA ARG A 221 19.87 8.41 12.44
C ARG A 221 20.78 7.45 11.67
N PRO A 222 21.57 6.55 12.30
CA PRO A 222 22.46 5.64 11.57
C PRO A 222 21.72 4.65 10.65
N MET A 223 20.43 4.40 10.90
CA MET A 223 19.62 3.47 10.13
C MET A 223 18.92 4.12 8.94
N LEU A 224 18.77 5.45 8.91
CA LEU A 224 18.01 6.16 7.87
C LEU A 224 18.49 5.83 6.45
N LYS A 225 19.82 5.79 6.25
CA LYS A 225 20.44 5.43 4.96
C LYS A 225 20.13 4.02 4.49
N HIS A 226 19.75 3.14 5.40
CA HIS A 226 19.43 1.74 5.10
C HIS A 226 17.93 1.54 4.87
N VAL A 227 17.10 2.26 5.64
CA VAL A 227 15.64 2.12 5.61
C VAL A 227 14.96 2.97 4.55
N LEU A 228 15.63 3.96 3.98
CA LEU A 228 15.09 4.81 2.91
C LEU A 228 15.86 4.60 1.61
N ALA A 229 15.17 4.80 0.48
CA ALA A 229 15.79 4.72 -0.84
C ALA A 229 16.61 6.00 -1.13
N PRO A 230 17.78 5.88 -1.78
CA PRO A 230 18.69 7.02 -1.99
C PRO A 230 18.14 8.08 -2.95
N ASN A 231 17.29 7.70 -3.89
CA ASN A 231 16.73 8.58 -4.92
C ASN A 231 15.30 9.04 -4.60
N LEU A 232 14.91 8.97 -3.33
CA LEU A 232 13.57 9.35 -2.90
C LEU A 232 13.36 10.86 -3.07
N GLU A 233 12.32 11.24 -3.83
CA GLU A 233 11.91 12.62 -4.06
C GLU A 233 10.73 13.02 -3.17
N VAL A 234 9.87 12.05 -2.85
CA VAL A 234 8.65 12.24 -2.05
C VAL A 234 8.59 11.19 -0.94
N LEU A 235 8.56 11.66 0.31
CA LEU A 235 8.31 10.83 1.49
C LEU A 235 6.98 11.22 2.11
N MET A 236 6.09 10.27 2.31
CA MET A 236 4.78 10.47 2.91
C MET A 236 4.68 9.60 4.15
N LEU A 237 4.50 10.24 5.30
CA LEU A 237 4.46 9.57 6.60
C LEU A 237 3.01 9.41 7.03
N GLU A 238 2.53 8.16 7.06
CA GLU A 238 1.23 7.81 7.63
C GLU A 238 1.39 7.52 9.14
N GLY A 239 0.41 7.88 9.96
CA GLY A 239 0.39 7.45 11.37
C GLY A 239 1.39 8.17 12.30
N VAL A 240 1.88 9.34 11.89
CA VAL A 240 2.53 10.30 12.82
C VAL A 240 1.53 10.61 13.92
N ARG A 241 1.84 10.24 15.17
CA ARG A 241 0.83 10.17 16.22
C ARG A 241 0.61 11.53 16.87
N GLU A 242 -0.66 11.86 17.04
CA GLU A 242 -1.11 12.90 17.95
C GLU A 242 -0.93 12.45 19.41
N ARG A 243 -0.34 13.30 20.26
CA ARG A 243 -0.13 13.01 21.68
C ARG A 243 -1.42 12.73 22.47
N ALA A 244 -2.58 13.22 22.01
CA ALA A 244 -3.82 13.27 22.78
C ALA A 244 -4.43 11.89 23.16
N HIS A 245 -3.93 10.78 22.63
CA HIS A 245 -4.54 9.45 22.81
C HIS A 245 -3.60 8.37 23.34
N GLN A 246 -2.39 8.71 23.82
CA GLN A 246 -1.44 7.70 24.33
C GLN A 246 -1.61 7.35 25.81
N HIS A 247 -2.51 8.03 26.53
CA HIS A 247 -2.85 7.68 27.92
C HIS A 247 -4.34 7.34 28.03
N ASP A 248 -4.63 6.07 28.30
CA ASP A 248 -5.88 5.66 28.92
C ASP A 248 -6.10 6.45 30.21
N SER A 249 -6.98 7.44 30.19
CA SER A 249 -8.00 7.62 31.23
C SER A 249 -9.02 8.65 30.76
N GLU A 250 -10.26 8.27 30.97
CA GLU A 250 -11.45 9.10 30.91
C GLU A 250 -11.21 10.55 31.36
N ARG A 251 -11.71 11.50 30.56
CA ARG A 251 -12.05 12.91 30.93
C ARG A 251 -10.85 13.82 31.24
N ASP A 252 -10.46 14.66 30.27
CA ASP A 252 -10.07 16.09 30.45
C ASP A 252 -9.26 16.72 29.28
N HIS A 253 -9.06 16.05 28.14
CA HIS A 253 -8.20 16.58 27.05
C HIS A 253 -8.91 17.19 25.83
N LEU A 254 -10.20 17.54 25.94
CA LEU A 254 -10.99 18.07 24.80
C LEU A 254 -10.52 19.43 24.26
N ASP A 255 -9.63 20.15 24.98
CA ASP A 255 -9.16 21.49 24.61
C ASP A 255 -7.63 21.60 24.46
N GLN A 256 -6.88 20.48 24.42
CA GLN A 256 -5.44 20.53 24.17
C GLN A 256 -5.14 20.34 22.69
N PRO A 257 -4.36 21.24 22.06
CA PRO A 257 -3.97 21.07 20.67
C PRO A 257 -3.17 19.78 20.52
N ALA A 258 -3.48 19.01 19.47
CA ALA A 258 -2.72 17.81 19.19
C ALA A 258 -1.29 18.21 18.80
N THR A 259 -0.30 17.72 19.53
CA THR A 259 1.12 17.90 19.17
C THR A 259 1.68 16.60 18.63
N ILE A 260 2.71 16.70 17.79
CA ILE A 260 3.51 15.55 17.36
C ILE A 260 4.16 14.87 18.59
N GLY A 261 4.18 13.53 18.62
CA GLY A 261 4.92 12.79 19.64
C GLY A 261 6.43 12.96 19.50
N GLN A 262 7.19 12.99 20.61
CA GLN A 262 8.65 13.26 20.61
C GLN A 262 9.45 12.38 19.64
N THR A 263 9.07 11.11 19.50
CA THR A 263 9.72 10.18 18.59
C THR A 263 9.52 10.58 17.13
N ASP A 264 8.30 10.95 16.76
CA ASP A 264 7.94 11.41 15.42
C ASP A 264 8.60 12.76 15.11
N GLU A 265 8.59 13.67 16.07
CA GLU A 265 9.28 14.96 15.98
C GLU A 265 10.78 14.77 15.72
N LYS A 266 11.43 13.90 16.50
CA LYS A 266 12.85 13.59 16.30
C LYS A 266 13.11 12.97 14.93
N PHE A 267 12.26 12.04 14.49
CA PHE A 267 12.40 11.38 13.20
C PHE A 267 12.26 12.36 12.03
N ILE A 268 11.26 13.23 12.06
CA ILE A 268 11.04 14.29 11.06
C ILE A 268 12.24 15.24 11.05
N ASN A 269 12.70 15.69 12.22
CA ASN A 269 13.87 16.55 12.34
C ASN A 269 15.14 15.89 11.78
N ASP A 270 15.36 14.61 12.05
CA ASP A 270 16.49 13.86 11.51
C ASP A 270 16.40 13.73 9.98
N ILE A 271 15.23 13.46 9.40
CA ILE A 271 15.03 13.44 7.94
C ILE A 271 15.40 14.77 7.31
N ILE A 272 14.85 15.87 7.84
CA ILE A 272 15.07 17.21 7.27
C ILE A 272 16.54 17.61 7.43
N SER A 273 17.10 17.46 8.63
CA SER A 273 18.47 17.88 8.94
C SER A 273 19.55 17.09 8.20
N LEU A 274 19.25 15.85 7.78
CA LEU A 274 20.19 14.96 7.10
C LEU A 274 19.89 14.79 5.62
N LYS A 275 19.01 15.63 5.07
CA LYS A 275 18.61 15.59 3.66
C LYS A 275 19.82 15.44 2.76
N ASP A 276 20.80 16.33 2.84
CA ASP A 276 21.92 16.32 1.90
C ASP A 276 22.87 15.12 2.07
N GLU A 277 22.88 14.48 3.24
CA GLU A 277 23.69 13.28 3.50
C GLU A 277 22.98 11.99 3.04
N ILE A 278 21.67 11.89 3.29
CA ILE A 278 20.92 10.62 3.19
C ILE A 278 19.90 10.62 2.04
N LEU A 279 19.24 11.75 1.80
CA LEU A 279 18.16 11.90 0.82
C LEU A 279 18.38 13.17 -0.02
N PRO A 280 19.47 13.25 -0.79
CA PRO A 280 19.84 14.49 -1.48
C PRO A 280 18.75 14.95 -2.46
N HIS A 281 17.95 14.01 -2.97
CA HIS A 281 16.86 14.23 -3.91
C HIS A 281 15.50 14.51 -3.26
N LEU A 282 15.38 14.48 -1.93
CA LEU A 282 14.10 14.73 -1.26
C LEU A 282 13.65 16.16 -1.46
N ARG A 283 12.46 16.31 -2.02
CA ARG A 283 11.82 17.59 -2.34
C ARG A 283 10.54 17.80 -1.54
N TYR A 284 9.85 16.71 -1.23
CA TYR A 284 8.54 16.76 -0.57
C TYR A 284 8.49 15.80 0.63
N LEU A 285 8.03 16.32 1.76
CA LEU A 285 7.70 15.56 2.95
C LEU A 285 6.23 15.82 3.31
N PHE A 286 5.40 14.78 3.27
CA PHE A 286 3.98 14.88 3.60
C PHE A 286 3.68 14.18 4.91
N LEU A 287 2.97 14.85 5.80
CA LEU A 287 2.40 14.24 7.01
C LEU A 287 0.94 13.91 6.72
N CYS A 288 0.62 12.62 6.63
CA CYS A 288 -0.71 12.16 6.22
C CYS A 288 -1.62 11.99 7.43
N ASP A 289 -2.89 12.36 7.28
CA ASP A 289 -3.96 12.22 8.30
C ASP A 289 -3.66 12.94 9.64
N CYS A 290 -2.85 14.00 9.61
CA CYS A 290 -2.40 14.77 10.78
C CYS A 290 -3.06 16.17 10.86
N LEU A 291 -4.31 16.31 10.39
CA LEU A 291 -4.94 17.61 10.20
C LEU A 291 -5.23 18.38 11.49
N SER A 292 -5.28 17.70 12.63
CA SER A 292 -5.51 18.29 13.95
C SER A 292 -4.22 18.75 14.65
N ILE A 293 -3.05 18.48 14.07
CA ILE A 293 -1.77 18.86 14.66
C ILE A 293 -1.55 20.36 14.51
N GLU A 294 -1.43 21.05 15.65
CA GLU A 294 -1.06 22.47 15.71
C GLU A 294 0.45 22.62 16.01
N ASP A 295 1.01 23.80 15.73
CA ASP A 295 2.43 24.16 15.95
C ASP A 295 3.46 23.35 15.11
N LEU A 296 3.45 23.61 13.80
CA LEU A 296 4.43 23.06 12.84
C LEU A 296 5.43 24.11 12.32
N ASP A 297 5.36 25.34 12.82
CA ASP A 297 6.13 26.48 12.29
C ASP A 297 7.63 26.19 12.31
N GLY A 298 8.14 25.63 13.41
CA GLY A 298 9.56 25.23 13.49
C GLY A 298 9.96 24.18 12.45
N PHE A 299 9.07 23.25 12.09
CA PHE A 299 9.32 22.29 11.01
C PHE A 299 9.26 22.92 9.63
N TYR A 300 8.32 23.85 9.40
CA TYR A 300 8.25 24.59 8.13
C TYR A 300 9.49 25.43 7.91
N GLU A 301 9.97 26.14 8.94
CA GLU A 301 11.22 26.89 8.88
C GLU A 301 12.41 25.97 8.57
N LEU A 302 12.55 24.88 9.33
CA LEU A 302 13.66 23.93 9.13
C LEU A 302 13.62 23.29 7.72
N ALA A 303 12.44 22.84 7.27
CA ALA A 303 12.26 22.28 5.93
C ALA A 303 12.59 23.30 4.85
N GLY A 304 12.15 24.56 5.02
CA GLY A 304 12.48 25.67 4.14
C GLY A 304 13.98 25.90 4.00
N THR A 305 14.74 25.87 5.09
CA THR A 305 16.21 26.00 5.03
C THR A 305 16.90 24.88 4.25
N GLN A 306 16.27 23.70 4.18
CA GLN A 306 16.77 22.52 3.48
C GLN A 306 16.15 22.37 2.08
N ASN A 307 15.37 23.34 1.61
CA ASN A 307 14.62 23.28 0.35
C ASN A 307 13.67 22.07 0.26
N ILE A 308 13.12 21.64 1.39
CA ILE A 308 12.07 20.61 1.46
C ILE A 308 10.73 21.29 1.62
N ARG A 309 9.74 20.85 0.85
CA ARG A 309 8.35 21.24 1.04
C ARG A 309 7.70 20.29 2.01
N LEU A 310 7.38 20.81 3.19
CA LEU A 310 6.56 20.13 4.18
C LEU A 310 5.10 20.52 3.94
N ALA A 311 4.19 19.54 3.96
CA ALA A 311 2.75 19.80 3.91
C ALA A 311 1.96 18.72 4.64
N LEU A 312 0.76 19.09 5.09
CA LEU A 312 -0.23 18.15 5.60
C LEU A 312 -1.07 17.63 4.44
N LEU A 313 -1.31 16.31 4.40
CA LEU A 313 -2.15 15.69 3.40
C LEU A 313 -3.30 14.94 4.07
N ASP A 314 -4.52 15.23 3.62
CA ASP A 314 -5.65 14.37 3.91
C ASP A 314 -5.60 13.16 2.97
N SER A 315 -5.31 11.97 3.50
CA SER A 315 -5.31 10.75 2.69
C SER A 315 -6.69 10.06 2.72
N GLN A 316 -7.71 10.68 3.31
CA GLN A 316 -9.05 10.13 3.30
C GLN A 316 -9.63 10.07 1.88
N GLY A 317 -10.07 8.87 1.50
CA GLY A 317 -10.97 8.70 0.37
C GLY A 317 -10.31 8.32 -0.96
N GLY A 318 -9.47 7.28 -0.97
CA GLY A 318 -9.18 6.52 -2.20
C GLY A 318 -8.51 7.30 -3.34
N GLN A 319 -8.13 8.56 -3.11
CA GLN A 319 -7.46 9.38 -4.10
C GLN A 319 -6.07 8.80 -4.40
N SER A 320 -5.66 8.93 -5.65
CA SER A 320 -4.29 8.60 -6.05
C SER A 320 -3.35 9.62 -5.41
N LEU A 321 -2.28 9.14 -4.78
CA LEU A 321 -1.19 10.00 -4.34
C LEU A 321 -0.72 10.88 -5.52
N PRO A 322 -0.41 12.16 -5.28
CA PRO A 322 0.05 13.06 -6.33
C PRO A 322 1.37 12.53 -6.90
N SER A 323 1.47 12.48 -8.24
CA SER A 323 2.73 12.16 -8.90
C SER A 323 3.72 13.33 -8.71
N VAL A 324 5.02 13.06 -8.78
CA VAL A 324 6.06 14.10 -8.73
C VAL A 324 5.78 15.20 -9.76
N GLU A 325 5.39 14.81 -10.97
CA GLU A 325 5.04 15.72 -12.07
C GLU A 325 3.87 16.64 -11.71
N SER A 326 2.85 16.11 -11.03
CA SER A 326 1.70 16.91 -10.59
C SER A 326 2.06 17.91 -9.48
N LEU A 327 2.95 17.52 -8.56
CA LEU A 327 3.45 18.40 -7.50
C LEU A 327 4.29 19.56 -8.07
N ASP A 328 5.06 19.28 -9.12
CA ASP A 328 5.88 20.29 -9.79
C ASP A 328 5.04 21.28 -10.59
N SER A 329 3.95 20.81 -11.20
CA SER A 329 3.04 21.64 -12.01
C SER A 329 2.21 22.60 -11.16
N ASN A 330 1.64 22.13 -10.04
CA ASN A 330 0.86 22.97 -9.12
C ASN A 330 1.71 24.11 -8.53
N TRP A 331 3.01 23.91 -8.40
CA TRP A 331 3.90 24.93 -7.88
C TRP A 331 4.24 26.04 -8.87
N ALA A 332 4.31 25.74 -10.17
CA ALA A 332 4.53 26.77 -11.19
C ALA A 332 3.39 27.80 -11.20
N GLU A 333 2.18 27.39 -10.80
CA GLU A 333 1.02 28.27 -10.66
C GLU A 333 1.11 29.11 -9.37
N ASP A 334 1.41 28.50 -8.21
CA ASP A 334 1.53 29.22 -6.93
C ASP A 334 2.72 30.22 -6.89
N ALA A 335 3.83 29.90 -7.56
CA ALA A 335 4.96 30.83 -7.68
C ALA A 335 4.65 32.05 -8.57
N SER A 336 3.71 31.91 -9.51
CA SER A 336 3.28 32.99 -10.40
C SER A 336 2.32 33.99 -9.74
N ASP A 337 1.67 33.58 -8.65
CA ASP A 337 0.79 34.43 -7.83
C ASP A 337 1.54 35.15 -6.69
N LEU A 338 2.81 34.80 -6.45
CA LEU A 338 3.71 35.51 -5.53
C LEU A 338 4.54 36.63 -6.20
N GLU A 339 4.47 36.77 -7.54
CA GLU A 339 5.12 37.84 -8.31
C GLU A 339 4.15 38.95 -8.79
N LYS A 340 2.94 39.05 -8.24
CA LYS A 340 2.01 40.18 -8.43
C LYS A 340 1.67 40.85 -7.11
#